data_AF-A0AAV8ZNP9-F1
#
_entry.id   AF-A0AAV8ZNP9-F1
#
_cell.length_a   1.000
_cell.length_b   1.000
_cell.length_c   1.000
_cell.angle_alpha   90.00
_cell.angle_beta   90.00
_cell.angle_gamma   90.00
#
_symmetry.space_group_name_H-M   'P 1'
#
loop_
_entity.id
_entity.type
_entity.pdbx_description
1 polymer ?
#
loop_
_entity_poly.entity_id
_entity_poly.type
_entity_poly.pdbx_seq_one_letter_code
_entity_poly.pdbx_strand_id
1 'polypeptide(L)'
;MKRCLHLHEHVAIDESMIRFKGRSSLKQYMPKKPIKRGFKVWVLADETEYTWKFDIYTEKSQDGVQKNLSSSVVKNLCKDLVGKGHKIYFDNYFNSIELLTWLKIIN
;
A
#
# COMPACT_ATOMS: atom_id res chain seq x y z
N MET A 1 3.99 14.19 5.67
CA MET A 1 5.34 13.59 5.54
C MET A 1 5.97 13.73 4.15
N LYS A 2 5.41 14.49 3.19
CA LYS A 2 5.91 14.51 1.78
C LYS A 2 7.10 15.44 1.48
N ARG A 3 7.55 16.28 2.42
CA ARG A 3 8.46 17.42 2.14
C ARG A 3 9.95 17.19 2.45
N CYS A 4 10.34 16.09 3.09
CA CYS A 4 11.73 15.90 3.54
C CYS A 4 12.44 14.65 3.00
N LEU A 5 11.78 13.75 2.28
CA LEU A 5 12.42 12.57 1.70
C LEU A 5 12.17 12.50 0.19
N HIS A 6 13.27 12.49 -0.56
CA HIS A 6 13.28 12.00 -1.94
C HIS A 6 13.31 10.47 -1.90
N LEU A 7 12.41 9.84 -2.67
CA LEU A 7 12.44 8.40 -2.85
C LEU A 7 13.59 8.03 -3.77
N HIS A 8 14.23 6.90 -3.47
CA HIS A 8 15.22 6.30 -4.34
C HIS A 8 14.53 5.49 -5.45
N GLU A 9 15.33 4.93 -6.35
CA GLU A 9 14.81 4.18 -7.50
C GLU A 9 13.91 3.02 -7.07
N HIS A 10 14.29 2.28 -6.03
CA HIS A 10 13.56 1.07 -5.62
C HIS A 10 12.57 1.36 -4.48
N VAL A 11 11.31 0.99 -4.69
CA VAL A 11 10.23 1.17 -3.72
C VAL A 11 9.36 -0.08 -3.60
N ALA A 12 8.88 -0.38 -2.40
CA ALA A 12 8.08 -1.58 -2.14
C ALA A 12 6.69 -1.24 -1.59
N ILE A 13 5.69 -2.01 -2.00
CA ILE A 13 4.33 -1.97 -1.46
C ILE A 13 4.04 -3.28 -0.73
N ASP A 14 3.65 -3.16 0.54
CA ASP A 14 3.27 -4.31 1.39
C ASP A 14 2.28 -3.88 2.48
N GLU A 15 1.84 -4.85 3.26
CA GLU A 15 0.93 -4.74 4.38
C GLU A 15 1.67 -4.60 5.71
N SER A 16 1.30 -3.60 6.49
CA SER A 16 1.78 -3.44 7.87
C SER A 16 0.62 -3.36 8.87
N MET A 17 0.95 -3.49 10.16
CA MET A 17 0.01 -3.51 11.27
C MET A 17 0.37 -2.41 12.28
N ILE A 18 -0.55 -1.48 12.52
CA ILE A 18 -0.41 -0.45 13.55
C ILE A 18 -1.11 -0.94 14.82
N ARG A 19 -0.36 -1.14 15.91
CA ARG A 19 -0.90 -1.65 17.17
C ARG A 19 -1.98 -0.73 17.72
N PHE A 20 -3.17 -1.28 17.96
CA PHE A 20 -4.29 -0.54 18.56
C PHE A 20 -5.12 -1.47 19.46
N LYS A 21 -5.40 -1.02 20.69
CA LYS A 21 -6.12 -1.81 21.71
C LYS A 21 -7.58 -1.37 21.94
N GLY A 22 -7.99 -0.20 21.44
CA GLY A 22 -9.33 0.34 21.66
C GLY A 22 -10.45 -0.37 20.88
N ARG A 23 -11.66 0.16 21.03
CA ARG A 23 -12.84 -0.25 20.25
C ARG A 23 -12.85 0.54 18.94
N SER A 24 -12.78 -0.17 17.82
CA SER A 24 -12.93 0.37 16.48
C SER A 24 -13.36 -0.75 15.54
N SER A 25 -14.25 -0.45 14.59
CA SER A 25 -14.69 -1.37 13.54
C SER A 25 -13.60 -1.63 12.49
N LEU A 26 -12.60 -0.74 12.36
CA LEU A 26 -11.50 -0.89 11.41
C LEU A 26 -10.37 -1.80 11.91
N LYS A 27 -10.48 -2.30 13.14
CA LYS A 27 -9.47 -3.16 13.75
C LYS A 27 -9.49 -4.53 13.09
N GLN A 28 -8.33 -4.98 12.63
CA GLN A 28 -8.11 -6.26 11.98
C GLN A 28 -7.34 -7.22 12.90
N TYR A 29 -7.56 -8.52 12.71
CA TYR A 29 -6.80 -9.59 13.36
C TYR A 29 -5.98 -10.36 12.33
N MET A 30 -4.65 -10.27 12.41
CA MET A 30 -3.70 -10.95 11.52
C MET A 30 -2.78 -11.89 12.32
N PRO A 31 -3.11 -13.19 12.45
CA PRO A 31 -2.41 -14.09 13.38
C PRO A 31 -0.94 -14.33 13.02
N LYS A 32 -0.59 -14.20 11.73
CA LYS A 32 0.78 -14.42 11.21
C LYS A 32 1.70 -13.20 11.33
N LYS A 33 1.20 -12.01 11.68
CA LYS A 33 2.03 -10.79 11.85
C LYS A 33 2.44 -10.63 13.33
N PRO A 34 3.61 -10.03 13.63
CA PRO A 34 4.05 -9.78 15.00
C PRO A 34 3.04 -8.96 15.82
N ILE A 35 2.45 -7.94 15.19
CA ILE A 35 1.33 -7.18 15.75
C ILE A 35 0.03 -7.83 15.26
N LYS A 36 -0.55 -8.68 16.10
CA LYS A 36 -1.72 -9.49 15.72
C LYS A 36 -3.03 -8.71 15.66
N ARG A 37 -3.20 -7.67 16.48
CA ARG A 37 -4.44 -6.87 16.57
C ARG A 37 -4.12 -5.38 16.45
N GLY A 38 -4.76 -4.73 15.49
CA GLY A 38 -4.47 -3.33 15.18
C GLY A 38 -5.16 -2.87 13.91
N PHE A 39 -4.74 -1.73 13.37
CA PHE A 39 -5.16 -1.30 12.03
C PHE A 39 -4.25 -1.94 10.99
N LYS A 40 -4.83 -2.62 10.01
CA LYS A 40 -4.12 -3.04 8.81
C LYS A 40 -3.94 -1.82 7.91
N VAL A 41 -2.74 -1.62 7.39
CA VAL A 41 -2.41 -0.53 6.46
C VAL A 41 -1.63 -1.06 5.28
N TRP A 42 -1.88 -0.50 4.11
CA TRP A 42 -1.03 -0.63 2.93
C TRP A 42 0.07 0.41 3.01
N VAL A 43 1.32 0.03 2.76
CA VAL A 43 2.49 0.89 2.93
C VAL A 43 3.26 0.94 1.63
N LEU A 44 3.67 2.13 1.21
CA LEU A 44 4.70 2.36 0.22
C LEU A 44 5.98 2.78 0.96
N ALA A 45 6.99 1.92 0.90
CA ALA A 45 8.27 2.10 1.55
C ALA A 45 9.39 2.28 0.52
N ASP A 46 10.38 3.08 0.90
CA ASP A 46 11.64 3.24 0.19
C ASP A 46 12.61 2.08 0.50
N GLU A 47 13.61 1.87 -0.34
CA GLU A 47 14.67 0.89 -0.08
C GLU A 47 15.48 1.19 1.20
N THR A 48 15.48 2.43 1.67
CA THR A 48 16.11 2.84 2.95
C THR A 48 15.24 2.58 4.18
N GLU A 49 14.23 1.71 4.07
CA GLU A 49 13.28 1.31 5.13
C GLU A 49 12.33 2.43 5.62
N TYR A 50 12.35 3.61 4.99
CA TYR A 50 11.43 4.69 5.33
C TYR A 50 10.05 4.49 4.68
N THR A 51 9.00 4.60 5.49
CA THR A 51 7.63 4.67 4.99
C THR A 51 7.35 6.04 4.41
N TRP A 52 7.01 6.09 3.13
CA TRP A 52 6.71 7.34 2.43
C TRP A 52 5.22 7.67 2.43
N LYS A 53 4.39 6.65 2.20
CA LYS A 53 2.93 6.79 2.15
C LYS A 53 2.28 5.52 2.69
N PHE A 54 1.12 5.67 3.29
CA PHE A 54 0.29 4.53 3.66
C PHE A 54 -1.19 4.84 3.44
N ASP A 55 -2.00 3.79 3.33
CA ASP A 55 -3.46 3.85 3.24
C ASP A 55 -4.07 2.84 4.22
N ILE A 56 -5.16 3.22 4.89
CA ILE A 56 -5.81 2.35 5.88
C ILE A 56 -6.66 1.32 5.14
N TYR A 57 -6.48 0.05 5.48
CA TYR A 57 -7.33 -0.99 4.93
C TYR A 57 -8.77 -0.85 5.47
N THR A 58 -9.72 -0.67 4.56
CA THR A 58 -11.15 -0.66 4.85
C THR A 58 -11.83 -1.80 4.09
N GLU A 59 -12.57 -2.66 4.80
CA GLU A 59 -13.31 -3.79 4.18
C GLU A 59 -14.41 -3.35 3.21
N LYS A 60 -14.86 -2.08 3.28
CA LYS A 60 -15.88 -1.49 2.42
C LYS A 60 -15.36 -0.16 1.87
N SER A 61 -15.33 -0.03 0.54
CA SER A 61 -15.22 1.28 -0.10
C SER A 61 -16.58 2.00 -0.02
N GLN A 62 -16.59 3.34 -0.06
CA GLN A 62 -17.84 4.13 -0.01
C GLN A 62 -18.83 3.77 -1.15
N ASP A 63 -18.36 3.12 -2.22
CA ASP A 63 -19.13 2.82 -3.43
C ASP A 63 -19.43 1.31 -3.66
N GLY A 64 -19.30 0.46 -2.63
CA GLY A 64 -19.61 -0.97 -2.71
C GLY A 64 -18.38 -1.90 -2.83
N VAL A 65 -18.63 -3.17 -3.21
CA VAL A 65 -17.57 -4.19 -3.36
C VAL A 65 -16.76 -3.89 -4.62
N GLN A 66 -15.63 -3.20 -4.47
CA GLN A 66 -14.68 -3.01 -5.56
C GLN A 66 -14.09 -4.38 -5.95
N LYS A 67 -14.55 -4.91 -7.10
CA LYS A 67 -13.66 -5.69 -7.96
C LYS A 67 -12.41 -4.82 -8.18
N ASN A 68 -11.23 -5.29 -7.75
CA ASN A 68 -9.91 -4.64 -7.92
C ASN A 68 -9.44 -3.68 -6.80
N LEU A 69 -9.80 -3.95 -5.53
CA LEU A 69 -9.26 -3.21 -4.37
C LEU A 69 -7.72 -3.14 -4.37
N SER A 70 -7.04 -4.25 -4.68
CA SER A 70 -5.57 -4.34 -4.69
C SER A 70 -4.95 -3.40 -5.74
N SER A 71 -5.46 -3.39 -6.97
CA SER A 71 -4.95 -2.51 -8.03
C SER A 71 -5.20 -1.03 -7.72
N SER A 72 -6.35 -0.70 -7.12
CA SER A 72 -6.69 0.68 -6.72
C SER A 72 -5.71 1.20 -5.66
N VAL A 73 -5.39 0.38 -4.67
CA VAL A 73 -4.40 0.71 -3.63
C VAL A 73 -3.04 1.04 -4.24
N VAL A 74 -2.52 0.18 -5.14
CA VAL A 74 -1.21 0.41 -5.78
C VAL A 74 -1.24 1.71 -6.59
N LYS A 75 -2.27 1.93 -7.41
CA LYS A 75 -2.42 3.17 -8.19
C LYS A 75 -2.44 4.40 -7.29
N ASN A 76 -3.15 4.36 -6.16
CA ASN A 76 -3.24 5.46 -5.20
C ASN A 76 -1.93 5.74 -4.48
N LEU A 77 -1.19 4.70 -4.10
CA LEU A 77 0.12 4.83 -3.47
C LEU A 77 1.16 5.39 -4.45
N CYS A 78 1.14 4.93 -5.71
CA CYS A 78 2.12 5.27 -6.74
C CYS A 78 1.78 6.53 -7.58
N LYS A 79 0.61 7.17 -7.38
CA LYS A 79 0.18 8.33 -8.19
C LYS A 79 1.23 9.45 -8.29
N ASP A 80 2.00 9.64 -7.24
CA ASP A 80 3.02 10.68 -7.14
C ASP A 80 4.41 10.22 -7.67
N LEU A 81 4.52 8.99 -8.18
CA LEU A 81 5.75 8.37 -8.73
C LEU A 81 5.80 8.36 -10.26
N VAL A 82 4.69 8.74 -10.92
CA VAL A 82 4.57 8.69 -12.38
C VAL A 82 5.65 9.55 -13.06
N GLY A 83 6.36 8.95 -14.01
CA GLY A 83 7.40 9.60 -14.82
C GLY A 83 8.70 9.89 -14.07
N LYS A 84 8.92 9.27 -12.89
CA LYS A 84 10.13 9.47 -12.07
C LYS A 84 11.12 8.31 -12.13
N GLY A 85 10.82 7.26 -12.90
CA GLY A 85 11.72 6.12 -13.11
C GLY A 85 11.86 5.19 -11.90
N HIS A 86 10.85 5.10 -11.02
CA HIS A 86 10.91 4.21 -9.86
C HIS A 86 10.60 2.74 -10.24
N LYS A 87 11.36 1.80 -9.67
CA LYS A 87 11.09 0.37 -9.73
C LYS A 87 10.21 -0.05 -8.55
N ILE A 88 8.98 -0.44 -8.85
CA ILE A 88 7.96 -0.77 -7.85
C ILE A 88 7.92 -2.28 -7.63
N TYR A 89 8.07 -2.71 -6.38
CA TYR A 89 7.99 -4.10 -5.93
C TYR A 89 6.74 -4.32 -5.08
N PHE A 90 6.09 -5.48 -5.25
CA PHE A 90 4.92 -5.88 -4.45
C PHE A 90 4.75 -7.40 -4.52
N ASP A 91 3.96 -7.95 -3.62
CA ASP A 91 3.70 -9.38 -3.54
C ASP A 91 2.67 -9.87 -4.58
N ASN A 92 2.43 -11.18 -4.59
CA ASN A 92 1.46 -11.80 -5.48
C ASN A 92 0.01 -11.35 -5.24
N TYR A 93 -0.31 -10.76 -4.08
CA TYR A 93 -1.67 -10.30 -3.77
C TYR A 93 -2.11 -9.16 -4.71
N PHE A 94 -1.16 -8.35 -5.18
CA PHE A 94 -1.45 -7.26 -6.12
C PHE A 94 -1.32 -7.65 -7.59
N ASN A 95 -0.90 -8.89 -7.89
CA ASN A 95 -0.56 -9.30 -9.25
C ASN A 95 -1.81 -9.41 -10.15
N SER A 96 -2.02 -8.41 -11.01
CA SER A 96 -3.05 -8.43 -12.05
C SER A 96 -2.53 -7.84 -13.36
N ILE A 97 -3.00 -8.38 -14.49
CA ILE A 97 -2.58 -7.94 -15.84
C ILE A 97 -2.89 -6.45 -16.05
N GLU A 98 -4.04 -5.99 -15.57
CA GLU A 98 -4.44 -4.58 -15.65
C GLU A 98 -3.44 -3.69 -14.91
N LEU A 99 -3.03 -4.07 -13.69
CA LEU A 99 -2.07 -3.30 -12.91
C LEU A 99 -0.69 -3.28 -13.58
N LEU A 100 -0.20 -4.42 -14.05
CA LEU A 100 1.10 -4.50 -14.73
C LEU A 100 1.14 -3.65 -16.01
N THR A 101 0.03 -3.60 -16.75
CA THR A 101 -0.10 -2.75 -17.94
C THR A 101 -0.03 -1.27 -17.56
N TRP A 102 -0.71 -0.86 -16.48
CA TRP A 102 -0.64 0.51 -15.98
C TRP A 102 0.76 0.89 -15.48
N LEU A 103 1.44 -0.02 -14.77
CA LEU A 103 2.79 0.20 -14.27
C LEU A 103 3.81 0.42 -15.38
N LYS A 104 3.65 -0.26 -16.52
CA LYS A 104 4.49 -0.03 -17.71
C LYS A 104 4.32 1.37 -18.32
N ILE A 105 3.17 2.00 -18.12
CA ILE A 105 2.88 3.34 -18.67
C ILE A 105 3.43 4.43 -17.73
N ILE A 106 3.42 4.18 -16.42
CA ILE A 106 3.80 5.20 -15.44
C ILE A 106 5.28 5.26 -15.09
N ASN A 107 6.04 4.22 -15.46
CA ASN A 107 7.50 4.20 -15.36
C ASN A 107 8.13 4.80 -16.60
#